data_AF-D7MIQ5-F1
#
_entry.id   AF-D7MIQ5-F1
#
_cell.length_a   1.000
_cell.length_b   1.000
_cell.length_c   1.000
_cell.angle_alpha   90.00
_cell.angle_beta   90.00
_cell.angle_gamma   90.00
#
_symmetry.space_group_name_H-M   'P 1'
#
loop_
_entity.id
_entity.type
_entity.pdbx_description
1 polymer ?
#
loop_
_entity_poly.entity_id
_entity_poly.type
_entity_poly.pdbx_seq_one_letter_code
_entity_poly.pdbx_strand_id
1 'polypeptide(L)' 'MALLITELNAVKPFKTQWKIQVKIVHSWTQYTQYSGETVEMILADTSVIYDLSINNEAGAFCNKVLKL' A
#
# COMPACT_ATOMS: atom_id res chain seq x y z
N MET A 1 -19.03 -4.85 -11.96
CA MET A 1 -17.86 -5.63 -12.44
C MET A 1 -16.94 -5.86 -11.27
N ALA A 2 -16.57 -7.11 -10.99
CA ALA A 2 -15.63 -7.43 -9.91
C ALA A 2 -14.21 -7.05 -10.34
N LEU A 3 -13.46 -6.40 -9.46
CA LEU A 3 -12.04 -6.17 -9.67
C LEU A 3 -11.29 -7.49 -9.54
N LEU A 4 -10.48 -7.81 -10.56
CA LEU A 4 -9.57 -8.95 -10.51
C LEU A 4 -8.46 -8.68 -9.50
N ILE A 5 -8.03 -9.74 -8.81
CA ILE A 5 -6.89 -9.67 -7.90
C ILE A 5 -5.64 -9.40 -8.75
N THR A 6 -4.94 -8.33 -8.42
CA THR A 6 -3.71 -7.89 -9.06
C THR A 6 -2.54 -8.35 -8.21
N GLU A 7 -1.48 -8.82 -8.84
CA GLU A 7 -0.23 -9.14 -8.15
C GLU A 7 0.42 -7.88 -7.56
N LEU A 8 1.11 -8.02 -6.43
CA LEU A 8 1.72 -6.89 -5.74
C LEU A 8 2.76 -6.16 -6.62
N ASN A 9 3.45 -6.90 -7.49
CA ASN A 9 4.41 -6.33 -8.45
C ASN A 9 3.76 -5.49 -9.57
N ALA A 10 2.48 -5.69 -9.84
CA ALA A 10 1.72 -4.94 -10.85
C ALA A 10 1.00 -3.71 -10.27
N VAL A 11 1.11 -3.49 -8.94
CA VAL A 11 0.67 -2.26 -8.29
C VAL A 11 1.62 -1.13 -8.67
N LYS A 12 1.08 -0.02 -9.14
CA LYS A 12 1.83 1.19 -9.50
C LYS A 12 1.27 2.37 -8.72
N PRO A 13 1.98 3.48 -8.53
CA PRO A 13 1.32 4.71 -8.09
C PRO A 13 0.40 5.24 -9.21
N PHE A 14 -0.73 5.87 -8.86
CA PHE A 14 -1.66 6.61 -9.74
C PHE A 14 -2.60 5.84 -10.72
N LYS A 15 -2.80 4.52 -10.62
CA LYS A 15 -3.93 3.86 -11.34
C LYS A 15 -5.24 4.09 -10.57
N THR A 16 -6.35 4.00 -11.30
CA THR A 16 -7.69 4.29 -10.78
C THR A 16 -8.08 3.39 -9.61
N GLN A 17 -7.91 2.07 -9.73
CA GLN A 17 -8.24 1.08 -8.69
C GLN A 17 -7.39 -0.19 -8.85
N TRP A 18 -7.04 -0.82 -7.73
CA TRP A 18 -6.49 -2.17 -7.67
C TRP A 18 -7.17 -2.94 -6.55
N LYS A 19 -7.18 -4.26 -6.68
CA LYS A 19 -7.50 -5.18 -5.60
C LYS A 19 -6.33 -6.13 -5.46
N ILE A 20 -5.73 -6.22 -4.28
CA ILE A 20 -4.61 -7.12 -4.00
C ILE A 20 -4.97 -8.05 -2.85
N GLN A 21 -4.37 -9.24 -2.82
CA GLN A 21 -4.48 -10.17 -1.71
C GLN A 21 -3.08 -10.46 -1.21
N VAL A 22 -2.75 -9.94 -0.04
CA VAL A 22 -1.40 -9.99 0.55
C VAL A 22 -1.50 -10.24 2.05
N LYS A 23 -0.41 -10.70 2.67
CA LYS A 23 -0.30 -10.74 4.12
C LYS A 23 0.33 -9.43 4.60
N ILE A 24 -0.29 -8.82 5.60
CA ILE A 24 0.26 -7.65 6.27
C ILE A 24 1.30 -8.17 7.26
N VAL A 25 2.54 -7.73 7.10
CA VAL A 25 3.64 -8.09 8.01
C VAL A 25 3.65 -7.16 9.21
N HIS A 26 3.45 -5.87 8.96
CA HIS A 26 3.45 -4.84 9.99
C HIS A 26 2.58 -3.68 9.55
N SER A 27 1.90 -3.04 10.49
CA SER A 27 1.10 -1.84 10.26
C SER A 27 1.32 -0.87 11.41
N TRP A 28 1.51 0.40 11.11
CA TRP A 28 1.61 1.45 12.10
C TRP A 28 0.83 2.68 11.66
N THR A 29 0.31 3.40 12.64
CA THR A 29 -0.37 4.66 12.42
C THR A 29 0.58 5.78 12.78
N GLN A 30 0.79 6.71 11.84
CA GLN A 30 1.54 7.93 12.05
C GLN A 30 0.57 9.12 12.02
N TYR A 31 0.70 10.01 13.01
CA TYR A 31 -0.02 11.27 13.01
C TYR A 31 0.93 12.35 12.53
N THR A 32 0.62 12.97 11.40
CA THR A 32 1.40 14.08 10.85
C THR A 32 0.61 15.37 10.95
N GLN A 33 1.26 16.46 11.35
CA GLN A 33 0.60 17.77 11.49
C GLN A 33 0.06 18.32 10.15
N TYR A 34 0.57 17.84 9.02
CA TYR A 34 0.23 18.35 7.68
C TYR A 34 -0.80 17.50 6.91
N SER A 35 -0.95 16.21 7.21
CA SER A 35 -1.79 15.27 6.45
C SER A 35 -2.76 14.48 7.33
N GLY A 36 -2.83 14.80 8.63
CA GLY A 36 -3.67 14.08 9.58
C GLY A 36 -3.14 12.68 9.93
N GLU A 37 -4.06 11.74 10.16
CA GLU A 37 -3.78 10.34 10.45
C GLU A 37 -3.44 9.59 9.15
N THR A 38 -2.25 8.99 9.12
CA THR A 38 -1.76 8.16 8.03
C THR A 38 -1.48 6.76 8.54
N VAL A 39 -1.98 5.74 7.85
CA VAL A 39 -1.70 4.34 8.19
C VAL A 39 -0.68 3.81 7.20
N GLU A 40 0.48 3.44 7.71
CA GLU A 40 1.55 2.81 6.93
C GLU A 40 1.57 1.31 7.20
N MET A 41 1.78 0.52 6.16
CA MET A 41 1.74 -0.94 6.21
C MET A 41 2.84 -1.54 5.35
N ILE A 42 3.54 -2.52 5.90
CA ILE A 42 4.42 -3.39 5.15
C ILE A 42 3.62 -4.60 4.66
N LEU A 43 3.49 -4.69 3.35
CA LEU A 43 2.84 -5.79 2.64
C LEU A 43 3.92 -6.74 2.14
N ALA A 44 3.79 -8.03 2.45
CA ALA A 44 4.64 -9.05 1.85
C ALA A 44 3.81 -9.98 0.97
N ASP A 45 4.31 -10.17 -0.24
CA ASP A 45 3.93 -11.25 -1.12
C ASP A 45 5.14 -12.20 -1.27
N THR A 46 4.88 -13.40 -1.78
CA THR A 46 5.86 -14.49 -1.96
C THR A 46 7.17 -14.06 -2.61
N SER A 47 7.18 -12.99 -3.41
CA SER A 47 8.37 -12.52 -4.12
C SER A 47 8.91 -11.16 -3.67
N VAL A 48 8.12 -10.34 -2.97
CA VAL A 48 8.38 -8.90 -2.85
C VAL A 48 7.73 -8.29 -1.61
N ILE A 49 8.42 -7.32 -1.00
CA ILE A 49 7.93 -6.51 0.12
C ILE A 49 7.65 -5.10 -0.38
N TYR A 50 6.50 -4.54 -0.04
CA TYR A 50 6.07 -3.19 -0.39
C TYR A 50 5.68 -2.41 0.86
N ASP A 51 5.86 -1.09 0.77
CA ASP A 51 5.36 -0.15 1.78
C ASP A 51 4.13 0.56 1.21
N LEU A 52 3.05 0.55 1.98
CA LEU A 52 1.78 1.15 1.64
C LEU A 52 1.45 2.23 2.66
N SER A 53 1.44 3.49 2.23
CA SER A 53 0.96 4.62 3.03
C SER A 53 -0.45 4.99 2.61
N ILE A 54 -1.40 4.96 3.55
CA ILE A 54 -2.79 5.36 3.35
C ILE A 54 -3.03 6.66 4.10
N ASN A 55 -3.37 7.70 3.34
CA ASN A 55 -3.73 9.00 3.91
C ASN A 55 -5.24 9.19 3.82
N ASN A 56 -5.84 9.82 4.82
CA ASN A 56 -7.29 9.99 4.90
C ASN A 56 -7.86 10.93 3.81
N GLU A 57 -7.01 11.72 3.14
CA GLU A 57 -7.43 12.78 2.21
C GLU A 57 -7.20 12.46 0.71
N ALA A 58 -6.23 11.60 0.38
CA ALA A 58 -5.73 11.42 -1.00
C ALA A 58 -5.74 9.97 -1.51
N GLY A 59 -6.19 9.01 -0.70
CA GLY A 59 -6.19 7.59 -1.05
C GLY A 59 -4.88 6.88 -0.69
N ALA A 60 -4.81 5.60 -1.06
CA ALA A 60 -3.67 4.73 -0.73
C ALA A 60 -2.54 4.87 -1.76
N PHE A 61 -1.32 5.10 -1.29
CA PHE A 61 -0.10 5.21 -2.10
C PHE A 61 0.84 4.04 -1.79
N CYS A 62 1.10 3.22 -2.81
CA CYS A 62 2.06 2.13 -2.73
C CYS A 62 3.42 2.60 -3.24
N ASN A 63 4.42 2.61 -2.36
CA ASN A 63 5.80 2.86 -2.73
C ASN A 63 6.55 1.53 -2.77
N LYS A 64 7.25 1.26 -3.88
CA LYS A 64 8.12 0.09 -3.99
C LYS A 64 9.37 0.34 -3.15
N VAL A 65 9.34 -0.11 -1.90
CA VAL A 65 10.53 -0.12 -1.06
C VAL A 65 11.32 -1.38 -1.42
N LEU A 66 12.31 -1.22 -2.30
CA LEU A 66 13.41 -2.16 -2.42
C LEU A 66 14.18 -2.14 -1.09
N LYS A 67 13.78 -2.97 -0.13
CA LYS A 67 14.67 -3.32 0.97
C LYS A 67 15.79 -4.18 0.36
N LEU A 68 17.02 -3.65 0.45
CA LEU A 68 18.29 -4.31 0.15
C LEU A 68 18.39 -5.67 0.86
#